data_AF-A0A524DY33-F1
#
_entry.id   AF-A0A524DY33-F1
#
_cell.length_a   1.000
_cell.length_b   1.000
_cell.length_c   1.000
_cell.angle_alpha   90.00
_cell.angle_beta   90.00
_cell.angle_gamma   90.00
#
_symmetry.space_group_name_H-M   'P 1'
#
loop_
_entity.id
_entity.type
_entity.pdbx_description
1 polymer ?
#
loop_
_entity_poly.entity_id
_entity_poly.type
_entity_poly.pdbx_seq_one_letter_code
_entity_poly.pdbx_strand_id
1 'polypeptide(L)'
;MLIYFLIKSKSSWKRMKIKRDISDFISIIKEGVAITCVILFGSRARGDFTQFSDVDLIIIGEFTERFLDRPLKLLTKNNTPYNFEIFCYTELEFDSMFKCGNVLVLDAIYEGIPLEGQEFFDLYKERMEILKQQGLKRSNCTWILV
;
A
#
# COMPACT_ATOMS: atom_id res chain seq x y z
N MET A 1 1.72 28.84 16.62
CA MET A 1 2.37 27.61 17.14
C MET A 1 1.49 26.79 18.11
N LEU A 2 0.47 27.35 18.78
CA LEU A 2 -0.41 26.56 19.67
C LEU A 2 -1.59 25.84 18.98
N ILE A 3 -2.08 26.33 17.84
CA ILE A 3 -3.24 25.73 17.15
C ILE A 3 -2.89 24.38 16.49
N TYR A 4 -1.62 24.20 16.10
CA TYR A 4 -1.14 22.96 15.45
C TYR A 4 -1.12 21.75 16.40
N PHE A 5 -1.08 21.96 17.71
CA PHE A 5 -1.03 20.88 18.70
C PHE A 5 -2.43 20.37 19.10
N LEU A 6 -3.46 21.22 19.04
CA LEU A 6 -4.80 20.91 19.55
C LEU A 6 -5.64 19.98 18.64
N ILE A 7 -5.28 19.83 17.36
CA ILE A 7 -5.96 18.90 16.42
C ILE A 7 -5.48 17.43 16.63
N LYS A 8 -4.37 17.20 17.35
CA LYS A 8 -3.81 15.85 17.57
C LYS A 8 -4.44 15.03 18.70
N SER A 9 -5.33 15.59 19.52
CA SER A 9 -5.67 14.98 20.83
C SER A 9 -6.71 13.84 20.79
N LYS A 10 -7.70 13.84 19.89
CA LYS A 10 -8.66 12.72 19.72
C LYS A 10 -8.30 11.74 18.59
N SER A 11 -7.50 12.20 17.63
CA SER A 11 -7.11 11.46 16.40
C SER A 11 -5.97 10.46 16.61
N SER A 12 -5.24 10.55 17.72
CA SER A 12 -4.09 9.69 18.04
C SER A 12 -4.48 8.25 18.38
N TRP A 13 -5.61 8.06 19.07
CA TRP A 13 -6.11 6.75 19.52
C TRP A 13 -6.58 5.89 18.34
N LYS A 14 -7.33 6.50 17.39
CA LYS A 14 -7.76 5.85 16.14
C LYS A 14 -6.56 5.47 15.26
N ARG A 15 -5.56 6.35 15.14
CA ARG A 15 -4.31 6.06 14.40
C ARG A 15 -3.50 4.93 15.01
N MET A 16 -3.43 4.85 16.34
CA MET A 16 -2.69 3.78 17.02
C MET A 16 -3.42 2.44 16.95
N LYS A 17 -4.75 2.46 17.07
CA LYS A 17 -5.58 1.25 16.94
C LYS A 17 -5.55 0.68 15.52
N ILE A 18 -5.77 1.49 14.49
CA ILE A 18 -5.72 1.00 13.10
C ILE A 18 -4.34 0.46 12.74
N LYS A 19 -3.25 1.10 13.19
CA LYS A 19 -1.90 0.59 12.96
C LYS A 19 -1.72 -0.81 13.57
N ARG A 20 -2.25 -1.03 14.78
CA ARG A 20 -2.25 -2.36 15.41
C ARG A 20 -3.08 -3.35 14.60
N ASP A 21 -4.32 -3.00 14.26
CA ASP A 21 -5.23 -3.90 13.53
C ASP A 21 -4.66 -4.27 12.13
N ILE A 22 -4.00 -3.34 11.43
CA ILE A 22 -3.27 -3.61 10.19
C ILE A 22 -2.07 -4.53 10.45
N SER A 23 -1.28 -4.26 11.49
CA SER A 23 -0.14 -5.10 11.86
C SER A 23 -0.57 -6.53 12.17
N ASP A 24 -1.65 -6.69 12.93
CA ASP A 24 -2.20 -8.01 13.30
C ASP A 24 -2.67 -8.76 12.05
N PHE A 25 -3.34 -8.09 11.12
CA PHE A 25 -3.74 -8.67 9.83
C PHE A 25 -2.52 -9.13 9.01
N ILE A 26 -1.48 -8.29 8.91
CA ILE A 26 -0.24 -8.64 8.20
C ILE A 26 0.43 -9.85 8.85
N SER A 27 0.52 -9.89 10.19
CA SER A 27 1.09 -11.03 10.92
C SER A 27 0.36 -12.34 10.60
N ILE A 28 -0.97 -12.33 10.53
CA ILE A 28 -1.79 -13.51 10.20
C ILE A 28 -1.60 -13.97 8.75
N ILE A 29 -1.33 -13.05 7.82
CA ILE A 29 -1.05 -13.40 6.42
C ILE A 29 0.32 -14.05 6.28
N LYS A 30 1.34 -13.55 7.01
CA LYS A 30 2.72 -14.06 6.98
C LYS A 30 2.82 -15.55 7.35
N GLU A 31 1.85 -16.10 8.08
CA GLU A 31 1.81 -17.53 8.40
C GLU A 31 1.57 -18.44 7.19
N GLY A 32 0.97 -17.91 6.11
CA GLY A 32 0.59 -18.70 4.93
C GLY A 32 1.15 -18.18 3.60
N VAL A 33 1.87 -17.06 3.62
CA VAL A 33 2.42 -16.39 2.44
C VAL A 33 3.82 -15.90 2.79
N ALA A 34 4.81 -16.25 1.97
CA ALA A 34 6.14 -15.64 2.06
C ALA A 34 6.04 -14.22 1.49
N ILE A 35 5.93 -13.23 2.38
CA ILE A 35 5.78 -11.81 2.02
C ILE A 35 7.15 -11.19 1.76
N THR A 36 7.30 -10.58 0.59
CA THR A 36 8.43 -9.72 0.23
C THR A 36 8.20 -8.28 0.71
N CYS A 37 7.03 -7.71 0.42
CA CYS A 37 6.72 -6.32 0.74
C CYS A 37 5.20 -6.11 0.96
N VAL A 38 4.85 -5.19 1.85
CA VAL A 38 3.47 -4.71 2.02
C VAL A 38 3.47 -3.20 1.97
N ILE A 39 2.63 -2.63 1.11
CA ILE A 39 2.53 -1.18 0.89
C ILE A 39 1.12 -0.74 1.24
N LEU A 40 0.99 0.16 2.20
CA LEU A 40 -0.24 0.92 2.42
C LEU A 40 -0.26 2.08 1.42
N PHE A 41 -1.33 2.20 0.64
CA PHE A 41 -1.47 3.29 -0.32
C PHE A 41 -2.85 3.94 -0.23
N GLY A 42 -3.19 4.79 -1.19
CA GLY A 42 -4.50 5.41 -1.27
C GLY A 42 -4.74 6.44 -0.17
N SER A 43 -6.02 6.63 0.17
CA SER A 43 -6.43 7.77 1.00
C SER A 43 -5.83 7.77 2.40
N ARG A 44 -5.56 6.57 2.93
CA ARG A 44 -4.95 6.40 4.26
C ARG A 44 -3.47 6.70 4.26
N ALA A 45 -2.75 6.44 3.17
CA ALA A 45 -1.36 6.83 3.01
C ALA A 45 -1.22 8.34 2.79
N ARG A 46 -2.07 8.93 1.93
CA ARG A 46 -2.11 10.39 1.68
C ARG A 46 -2.58 11.21 2.88
N GLY A 47 -3.40 10.62 3.75
CA GLY A 47 -3.94 11.28 4.93
C GLY A 47 -5.25 12.06 4.69
N ASP A 48 -5.87 11.90 3.53
CA ASP A 48 -7.17 12.47 3.13
C ASP A 48 -8.35 11.49 3.35
N PHE A 49 -8.12 10.39 4.08
CA PHE A 49 -9.13 9.38 4.39
C PHE A 49 -10.30 9.89 5.27
N THR A 50 -11.46 9.28 5.07
CA THR A 50 -12.64 9.43 5.92
C THR A 50 -12.79 8.24 6.87
N GLN A 51 -13.72 8.30 7.83
CA GLN A 51 -13.98 7.17 8.73
C GLN A 51 -14.50 5.91 8.02
N PHE A 52 -15.03 6.06 6.80
CA PHE A 52 -15.57 4.98 5.98
C PHE A 52 -14.61 4.55 4.86
N SER A 53 -13.44 5.17 4.78
CA SER A 53 -12.45 4.81 3.75
C SER A 53 -11.91 3.40 4.00
N ASP A 54 -11.75 2.66 2.91
CA ASP A 54 -11.10 1.35 2.91
C ASP A 54 -9.62 1.46 3.29
N VAL A 55 -9.02 0.31 3.62
CA VAL A 55 -7.58 0.17 3.84
C VAL A 55 -6.97 -0.48 2.61
N ASP A 56 -6.38 0.35 1.74
CA ASP A 56 -5.79 -0.08 0.47
C ASP A 56 -4.39 -0.64 0.69
N LEU A 57 -4.19 -1.92 0.43
CA LEU A 57 -2.89 -2.59 0.55
C LEU A 57 -2.46 -3.23 -0.76
N ILE A 58 -1.18 -3.09 -1.09
CA ILE A 58 -0.51 -4.00 -2.02
C ILE A 58 0.31 -4.98 -1.19
N ILE A 59 0.11 -6.27 -1.43
CA ILE A 59 0.86 -7.37 -0.82
C ILE A 59 1.66 -8.04 -1.93
N ILE A 60 2.99 -8.02 -1.77
CA ILE A 60 3.93 -8.63 -2.71
C ILE A 60 4.57 -9.82 -2.03
N GLY A 61 4.50 -10.99 -2.66
CA GLY A 61 5.03 -12.22 -2.10
C GLY A 61 4.79 -13.45 -2.98
N GLU A 62 5.03 -14.62 -2.42
CA GLU A 62 4.84 -15.89 -3.12
C GLU A 62 3.41 -16.41 -2.97
N PHE A 63 2.72 -16.58 -4.09
CA PHE A 63 1.35 -17.07 -4.15
C PHE A 63 1.26 -18.32 -5.00
N THR A 64 0.56 -19.34 -4.48
CA THR A 64 0.29 -20.58 -5.23
C THR A 64 -1.08 -20.54 -5.91
N GLU A 65 -1.96 -19.66 -5.44
CA GLU A 65 -3.31 -19.47 -5.95
C GLU A 65 -3.34 -18.63 -7.22
N ARG A 66 -4.42 -18.77 -7.99
CA ARG A 66 -4.72 -17.88 -9.11
C ARG A 66 -4.89 -16.46 -8.63
N PHE A 67 -4.50 -15.49 -9.46
CA PHE A 67 -4.50 -14.06 -9.13
C PHE A 67 -5.76 -13.58 -8.39
N LEU A 68 -6.95 -13.91 -8.90
CA LEU A 68 -8.24 -13.49 -8.31
C LEU A 68 -8.59 -14.20 -7.00
N ASP A 69 -8.03 -15.40 -6.76
CA ASP A 69 -8.30 -16.20 -5.56
C ASP A 69 -7.45 -15.71 -4.36
N ARG A 70 -6.31 -15.04 -4.62
CA ARG A 70 -5.37 -14.60 -3.57
C ARG A 70 -6.02 -13.57 -2.61
N PRO A 71 -6.65 -12.47 -3.07
CA PRO A 71 -7.30 -11.52 -2.17
C PRO A 71 -8.43 -12.18 -1.38
N LEU A 72 -9.26 -12.99 -2.05
CA LEU A 72 -10.38 -13.68 -1.41
C LEU A 72 -9.90 -14.55 -0.25
N LYS A 73 -8.85 -15.35 -0.46
CA LYS A 73 -8.28 -16.20 0.57
C LYS A 73 -7.77 -15.40 1.76
N LEU A 74 -7.01 -14.32 1.52
CA LEU A 74 -6.42 -13.53 2.59
C LEU A 74 -7.46 -12.72 3.38
N LEU A 75 -8.47 -12.17 2.70
CA LEU A 75 -9.54 -11.41 3.34
C LEU A 75 -10.41 -12.26 4.26
N THR A 76 -10.51 -13.59 4.06
CA THR A 76 -11.20 -14.47 5.03
C THR A 76 -10.56 -14.45 6.42
N LYS A 77 -9.30 -14.02 6.53
CA LYS A 77 -8.57 -13.91 7.80
C LYS A 77 -8.74 -12.56 8.49
N ASN A 78 -9.45 -11.60 7.88
CA ASN A 78 -9.67 -10.28 8.46
C ASN A 78 -10.71 -10.36 9.60
N ASN A 79 -10.25 -10.20 10.83
CA ASN A 79 -11.10 -10.11 12.03
C ASN A 79 -11.21 -8.66 12.57
N THR A 80 -10.79 -7.68 11.79
CA THR A 80 -10.81 -6.27 12.18
C THR A 80 -12.12 -5.60 11.73
N PRO A 81 -12.51 -4.46 12.33
CA PRO A 81 -13.69 -3.72 11.88
C PRO A 81 -13.46 -2.92 10.60
N TYR A 82 -12.29 -3.01 9.97
CA TYR A 82 -11.96 -2.26 8.76
C TYR A 82 -12.17 -3.11 7.52
N ASN A 83 -12.66 -2.45 6.46
CA ASN A 83 -12.67 -3.04 5.14
C ASN A 83 -11.28 -2.88 4.52
N PHE A 84 -10.70 -3.99 4.07
CA PHE A 84 -9.43 -4.00 3.37
C PHE A 84 -9.68 -4.23 1.89
N GLU A 85 -9.10 -3.36 1.06
CA GLU A 85 -8.96 -3.61 -0.38
C GLU A 85 -7.52 -4.01 -0.62
N ILE A 86 -7.29 -5.27 -1.02
CA ILE A 86 -5.93 -5.82 -1.16
C ILE A 86 -5.66 -6.27 -2.59
N PHE A 87 -4.46 -5.92 -3.07
CA PHE A 87 -3.93 -6.36 -4.35
C PHE A 87 -2.73 -7.26 -4.10
N CYS A 88 -2.80 -8.50 -4.58
CA CYS A 88 -1.80 -9.54 -4.29
C CYS A 88 -0.97 -9.88 -5.52
N TYR A 89 0.29 -9.43 -5.55
CA TYR A 89 1.20 -9.62 -6.68
C TYR A 89 2.40 -10.49 -6.32
N THR A 90 2.89 -11.28 -7.27
CA THR A 90 4.28 -11.75 -7.19
C THR A 90 5.23 -10.60 -7.49
N GLU A 91 6.51 -10.74 -7.11
CA GLU A 91 7.53 -9.72 -7.45
C GLU A 91 7.61 -9.49 -8.97
N LEU A 92 7.48 -10.54 -9.77
CA LEU A 92 7.51 -10.48 -11.24
C LEU A 92 6.30 -9.73 -11.81
N GLU A 93 5.11 -10.00 -11.28
CA GLU A 93 3.88 -9.29 -11.67
C GLU A 93 3.99 -7.80 -11.31
N PHE A 94 4.47 -7.49 -10.10
CA PHE A 94 4.66 -6.11 -9.65
C PHE A 94 5.69 -5.36 -10.52
N ASP A 95 6.84 -5.97 -10.80
CA ASP A 95 7.88 -5.41 -11.67
C ASP A 95 7.34 -5.16 -13.09
N SER A 96 6.60 -6.11 -13.66
CA SER A 96 5.97 -5.96 -14.96
C SER A 96 4.97 -4.80 -14.98
N MET A 97 4.11 -4.70 -13.98
CA MET A 97 3.14 -3.61 -13.86
C MET A 97 3.81 -2.25 -13.69
N PHE A 98 4.88 -2.17 -12.89
CA PHE A 98 5.67 -0.95 -12.73
C PHE A 98 6.27 -0.49 -14.07
N LYS A 99 6.92 -1.41 -14.80
CA LYS A 99 7.53 -1.13 -16.11
C LYS A 99 6.50 -0.73 -17.17
N CYS A 100 5.30 -1.31 -17.13
CA CYS A 100 4.19 -0.97 -18.02
C CYS A 100 3.47 0.33 -17.62
N GLY A 101 3.91 1.02 -16.56
CA GLY A 101 3.32 2.28 -16.12
C GLY A 101 1.93 2.12 -15.51
N ASN A 102 1.64 0.98 -14.89
CA ASN A 102 0.35 0.76 -14.24
C ASN A 102 0.11 1.80 -13.14
N VAL A 103 -0.99 2.56 -13.26
CA VAL A 103 -1.28 3.71 -12.41
C VAL A 103 -1.34 3.34 -10.93
N LEU A 104 -1.95 2.19 -10.59
CA LEU A 104 -2.07 1.75 -9.20
C LEU A 104 -0.71 1.47 -8.57
N VAL A 105 0.18 0.77 -9.30
CA VAL A 105 1.53 0.47 -8.84
C VAL A 105 2.37 1.74 -8.73
N LEU A 106 2.28 2.63 -9.71
CA LEU A 106 2.99 3.92 -9.65
C LEU A 106 2.48 4.79 -8.50
N ASP A 107 1.18 4.90 -8.29
CA ASP A 107 0.61 5.64 -7.17
C ASP A 107 1.06 5.04 -5.83
N ALA A 108 1.01 3.72 -5.69
CA ALA A 108 1.49 3.02 -4.49
C ALA A 108 2.98 3.26 -4.22
N ILE A 109 3.83 3.29 -5.24
CA ILE A 109 5.24 3.68 -5.05
C ILE A 109 5.37 5.17 -4.76
N TYR A 110 4.57 6.05 -5.37
CA TYR A 110 4.70 7.49 -5.19
C TYR A 110 4.27 7.97 -3.80
N GLU A 111 3.09 7.57 -3.34
CA GLU A 111 2.46 8.07 -2.11
C GLU A 111 2.42 7.03 -0.98
N GLY A 112 2.68 5.76 -1.29
CA GLY A 112 2.52 4.67 -0.34
C GLY A 112 3.56 4.68 0.78
N ILE A 113 3.22 3.96 1.83
CA ILE A 113 4.03 3.75 3.03
C ILE A 113 4.33 2.26 3.13
N PRO A 114 5.61 1.85 3.10
CA PRO A 114 5.98 0.46 3.31
C PRO A 114 5.67 0.08 4.77
N LEU A 115 4.94 -1.01 4.93
CA LEU A 115 4.65 -1.63 6.23
C LEU A 115 5.58 -2.82 6.50
N GLU A 116 6.01 -3.49 5.44
CA GLU A 116 6.98 -4.60 5.43
C GLU A 116 7.83 -4.51 4.15
N GLY A 117 9.06 -5.02 4.16
CA GLY A 117 9.90 -5.07 2.96
C GLY A 117 10.44 -3.71 2.50
N GLN A 118 10.99 -2.93 3.42
CA GLN A 118 11.51 -1.58 3.16
C GLN A 118 12.53 -1.55 2.00
N GLU A 119 13.47 -2.48 1.97
CA GLU A 119 14.51 -2.55 0.92
C GLU A 119 13.91 -2.76 -0.47
N PHE A 120 12.90 -3.64 -0.59
CA PHE A 120 12.18 -3.84 -1.85
C PHE A 120 11.47 -2.57 -2.27
N PHE A 121 10.79 -1.88 -1.35
CA PHE A 121 10.09 -0.63 -1.65
C PHE A 121 11.05 0.48 -2.11
N ASP A 122 12.19 0.63 -1.45
CA ASP A 122 13.20 1.65 -1.75
C ASP A 122 13.80 1.46 -3.15
N LEU A 123 14.02 0.21 -3.57
CA LEU A 123 14.43 -0.11 -4.94
C LEU A 123 13.48 0.49 -5.99
N TYR A 124 12.15 0.39 -5.78
CA TYR A 124 11.17 0.94 -6.72
C TYR A 124 11.03 2.45 -6.59
N LYS A 125 11.25 3.02 -5.40
CA LYS A 125 11.37 4.47 -5.22
C LYS A 125 12.52 5.03 -6.05
N GLU A 126 13.70 4.43 -5.98
CA GLU A 126 14.86 4.84 -6.77
C GLU A 126 14.59 4.75 -8.28
N ARG A 127 14.00 3.63 -8.74
CA ARG A 127 13.58 3.47 -10.14
C ARG A 127 12.58 4.55 -10.57
N MET A 128 11.62 4.90 -9.72
CA MET A 128 10.65 5.96 -10.01
C MET A 128 11.32 7.33 -10.11
N GLU A 129 12.32 7.64 -9.26
CA GLU A 129 13.06 8.90 -9.37
C GLU A 129 13.83 9.01 -10.69
N ILE A 130 14.39 7.90 -11.19
CA ILE A 130 15.00 7.86 -12.54
C ILE A 130 13.95 8.16 -13.62
N LEU A 131 12.77 7.53 -13.55
CA LEU A 131 11.70 7.81 -14.52
C LEU A 131 11.24 9.28 -14.47
N LYS A 132 11.18 9.89 -13.28
CA LYS A 132 10.85 11.31 -13.13
C LYS A 132 11.89 12.21 -13.78
N GLN A 133 13.18 11.89 -13.64
CA GLN A 133 14.27 12.60 -14.33
C GLN A 133 14.16 12.46 -15.85
N GLN A 134 13.61 11.35 -16.33
CA GLN A 134 13.34 11.08 -17.75
C GLN A 134 12.02 11.67 -18.27
N GLY A 135 11.30 12.44 -17.44
CA GLY A 135 10.09 13.16 -17.86
C GLY A 135 8.78 12.56 -17.34
N LEU A 136 8.81 11.51 -16.52
CA LEU A 136 7.60 10.99 -15.88
C LEU A 136 7.04 12.02 -14.91
N LYS A 137 5.79 12.46 -15.13
CA LYS A 137 5.09 13.42 -14.28
C LYS A 137 3.72 12.90 -13.88
N ARG A 138 3.33 13.18 -12.63
CA ARG A 138 1.98 12.92 -12.13
C ARG A 138 1.04 14.05 -12.60
N SER A 139 0.01 13.70 -13.36
CA SER A 139 -1.12 14.60 -13.65
C SER A 139 -2.16 14.52 -12.52
N ASN A 140 -3.33 15.13 -12.70
CA ASN A 140 -4.41 15.05 -11.70
C ASN A 140 -4.95 13.62 -11.50
N CYS A 141 -4.94 12.78 -12.55
CA CYS A 141 -5.57 11.45 -12.51
C CYS A 141 -4.70 10.30 -13.04
N THR A 142 -3.56 10.59 -13.67
CA THR A 142 -2.69 9.56 -14.25
C THR A 142 -1.22 10.00 -14.28
N TRP A 143 -0.36 9.13 -14.78
CA TRP A 143 1.04 9.39 -15.07
C TRP A 143 1.23 9.66 -16.56
N ILE A 144 2.04 10.68 -16.88
CA ILE A 144 2.38 11.06 -18.25
C ILE A 144 3.90 11.14 -18.40
N LEU A 145 4.41 10.73 -19.55
CA LEU A 145 5.81 10.92 -19.92
C LEU A 145 5.88 12.15 -20.82
N VAL A 146 6.62 13.18 -20.41
CA VAL A 146 6.71 14.48 -21.11
C VAL A 146 8.12 14.97 -21.30
#